data_AF-A0A7C5KZ36-F1
#
_entry.id   AF-A0A7C5KZ36-F1
#
_cell.length_a   1.000
_cell.length_b   1.000
_cell.length_c   1.000
_cell.angle_alpha   90.00
_cell.angle_beta   90.00
_cell.angle_gamma   90.00
#
_symmetry.space_group_name_H-M   'P 1'
#
loop_
_entity.id
_entity.type
_entity.pdbx_description
1 polymer ?
#
loop_
_entity_poly.entity_id
_entity_poly.type
_entity_poly.pdbx_seq_one_letter_code
_entity_poly.pdbx_strand_id
1 'polypeptide(L)'
;MALNVDASEITIICPSSLELDVAVNGESAEGAGDGSIVVDPNVGIAPFTYLLDGVEVSDVITNLYGGDYELVVTDNAGCSDTVAVNLTVGTKDIEGLQKFAILPNPARSRAVVDVTFD
;
A
#
# COMPACT_ATOMS: atom_id res chain seq x y z
N MET A 1 -48.48 -32.39 15.60
CA MET A 1 -47.91 -31.03 15.70
C MET A 1 -46.67 -31.04 14.81
N ALA A 2 -46.82 -30.64 13.55
CA ALA A 2 -45.67 -30.52 12.65
C ALA A 2 -44.89 -29.28 13.12
N LEU A 3 -43.64 -29.49 13.52
CA LEU A 3 -42.73 -28.40 13.81
C LEU A 3 -42.27 -27.89 12.45
N ASN A 4 -42.84 -26.78 12.01
CA ASN A 4 -42.44 -26.11 10.79
C ASN A 4 -41.02 -25.60 10.99
N VAL A 5 -40.10 -26.16 10.21
CA VAL A 5 -38.74 -25.68 10.03
C VAL A 5 -38.83 -24.32 9.33
N ASP A 6 -38.78 -23.24 10.10
CA ASP A 6 -38.37 -21.95 9.55
C ASP A 6 -36.86 -21.91 9.72
N ALA A 7 -36.16 -22.41 8.71
CA ALA A 7 -34.74 -22.14 8.58
C ALA A 7 -34.65 -20.63 8.35
N SER A 8 -34.44 -19.88 9.44
CA SER A 8 -33.99 -18.50 9.33
C SER A 8 -32.68 -18.56 8.56
N GLU A 9 -32.76 -18.26 7.28
CA GLU A 9 -31.60 -18.15 6.41
C GLU A 9 -30.73 -17.07 7.05
N ILE A 10 -29.58 -17.45 7.62
CA ILE A 10 -28.57 -16.47 7.98
C ILE A 10 -28.10 -15.93 6.64
N THR A 11 -28.71 -14.84 6.19
CA THR A 11 -28.24 -14.14 5.01
C THR A 11 -26.87 -13.60 5.36
N ILE A 12 -25.83 -14.14 4.72
CA ILE A 12 -24.51 -13.55 4.77
C ILE A 12 -24.62 -12.22 4.03
N ILE A 13 -24.78 -11.15 4.80
CA ILE A 13 -24.71 -9.79 4.29
C ILE A 13 -23.24 -9.41 4.28
N CYS A 14 -22.61 -9.52 3.12
CA CYS A 14 -21.41 -8.76 2.89
C CYS A 14 -21.82 -7.29 2.89
N PRO A 15 -21.33 -6.45 3.82
CA PRO A 15 -21.35 -5.02 3.55
C PRO A 15 -20.66 -4.86 2.20
N SER A 16 -21.18 -3.99 1.34
CA SER A 16 -20.73 -3.86 -0.05
C SER A 16 -19.22 -3.58 -0.24
N SER A 17 -18.48 -3.37 0.86
CA SER A 17 -17.02 -3.31 0.98
C SER A 17 -16.64 -3.61 2.45
N LEU A 18 -15.40 -4.04 2.69
CA LEU A 18 -14.83 -4.26 4.04
C LEU A 18 -14.36 -2.95 4.72
N GLU A 19 -14.53 -1.79 4.05
CA GLU A 19 -14.06 -0.48 4.52
C GLU A 19 -12.61 -0.54 5.02
N LEU A 20 -11.69 -0.93 4.13
CA LEU A 20 -10.27 -1.10 4.47
C LEU A 20 -9.58 0.25 4.67
N ASP A 21 -8.89 0.42 5.80
CA ASP A 21 -7.89 1.47 5.96
C ASP A 21 -6.53 0.90 5.55
N VAL A 22 -5.90 1.53 4.54
CA VAL A 22 -4.63 1.07 3.98
C VAL A 22 -3.59 2.17 4.12
N ALA A 23 -2.62 1.94 5.00
CA ALA A 23 -1.48 2.83 5.19
C ALA A 23 -0.28 2.30 4.38
N VAL A 24 0.28 3.14 3.51
CA VAL A 24 1.40 2.79 2.63
C VAL A 24 2.59 3.66 2.99
N ASN A 25 3.71 3.02 3.29
CA ASN A 25 5.00 3.68 3.40
C ASN A 25 5.87 3.27 2.22
N GLY A 26 6.20 4.22 1.36
CA GLY A 26 7.11 4.01 0.23
C GLY A 26 8.50 3.56 0.67
N GLU A 27 9.24 2.92 -0.22
CA GLU A 27 10.65 2.60 0.04
C GLU A 27 11.50 3.89 0.07
N SER A 28 12.57 3.94 0.85
CA SER A 28 13.37 5.15 1.04
C SER A 28 14.16 5.59 -0.20
N ALA A 29 14.47 4.63 -1.08
CA ALA A 29 15.12 4.84 -2.36
C ALA A 29 14.83 3.66 -3.29
N GLU A 30 15.04 3.83 -4.59
CA GLU A 30 14.86 2.75 -5.57
C GLU A 30 15.70 1.53 -5.21
N GLY A 31 15.03 0.39 -5.04
CA GLY A 31 15.68 -0.88 -4.73
C GLY A 31 16.11 -1.04 -3.26
N ALA A 32 15.72 -0.12 -2.37
CA ALA A 32 15.96 -0.26 -0.94
C ALA A 32 15.15 -1.40 -0.33
N GLY A 33 13.94 -1.64 -0.86
CA GLY A 33 13.08 -2.73 -0.42
C GLY A 33 12.69 -2.60 1.05
N ASP A 34 12.58 -1.38 1.58
CA ASP A 34 12.20 -1.06 2.97
C ASP A 34 10.77 -0.48 3.07
N GLY A 35 9.99 -0.58 1.99
CA GLY A 35 8.59 -0.19 1.96
C GLY A 35 7.71 -1.10 2.82
N SER A 36 6.53 -0.58 3.19
CA SER A 36 5.53 -1.34 3.94
C SER A 36 4.09 -0.95 3.59
N ILE A 37 3.18 -1.91 3.75
CA ILE A 37 1.73 -1.75 3.65
C ILE A 37 1.13 -2.28 4.95
N VAL A 38 0.25 -1.51 5.57
CA VAL A 38 -0.55 -1.90 6.74
C VAL A 38 -2.02 -1.82 6.36
N VAL A 39 -2.78 -2.84 6.72
CA VAL A 39 -4.17 -3.01 6.31
C VAL A 39 -5.02 -3.29 7.54
N ASP A 40 -6.01 -2.44 7.78
CA ASP A 40 -6.96 -2.57 8.88
C ASP A 40 -8.41 -2.56 8.35
N PRO A 41 -9.14 -3.70 8.39
CA PRO A 41 -10.56 -3.72 8.04
C PRO A 41 -11.42 -3.07 9.13
N ASN A 42 -12.22 -2.06 8.78
CA ASN A 42 -13.14 -1.40 9.73
C ASN A 42 -14.42 -2.20 9.97
N VAL A 43 -14.84 -3.03 9.01
CA VAL A 43 -16.01 -3.91 9.10
C VAL A 43 -15.69 -5.32 8.62
N GLY A 44 -16.58 -6.28 8.92
CA GLY A 44 -16.43 -7.70 8.56
C GLY A 44 -16.28 -8.61 9.78
N ILE A 45 -16.12 -9.91 9.53
CA ILE A 45 -16.05 -10.93 10.59
C ILE A 45 -14.66 -11.57 10.63
N ALA A 46 -13.95 -11.40 11.74
CA ALA A 46 -12.68 -12.07 11.97
C ALA A 46 -12.84 -13.61 12.07
N PRO A 47 -11.81 -14.40 11.73
CA PRO A 47 -10.49 -13.99 11.23
C PRO A 47 -10.51 -13.48 9.78
N PHE A 48 -9.57 -12.58 9.46
CA PHE A 48 -9.34 -12.08 8.10
C PHE A 48 -8.15 -12.79 7.47
N THR A 49 -8.19 -12.99 6.16
CA THR A 49 -7.08 -13.45 5.34
C THR A 49 -6.67 -12.35 4.36
N TYR A 50 -5.36 -12.19 4.17
CA TYR A 50 -4.77 -11.18 3.30
C TYR A 50 -3.96 -11.87 2.21
N LEU A 51 -4.20 -11.49 0.96
CA LEU A 51 -3.43 -11.94 -0.19
C LEU A 51 -2.84 -10.72 -0.88
N LEU A 52 -1.52 -10.72 -1.08
CA LEU A 52 -0.81 -9.72 -1.88
C LEU A 52 -0.32 -10.41 -3.16
N ASP A 53 -0.79 -9.96 -4.31
CA ASP A 53 -0.51 -10.57 -5.63
C ASP A 53 -0.74 -12.09 -5.66
N GLY A 54 -1.74 -12.56 -4.89
CA GLY A 54 -2.10 -13.98 -4.76
C GLY A 54 -1.27 -14.78 -3.74
N VAL A 55 -0.38 -14.15 -2.98
CA VAL A 55 0.41 -14.77 -1.91
C VAL A 55 -0.17 -14.39 -0.54
N GLU A 56 -0.36 -15.38 0.35
CA GLU A 56 -0.87 -15.13 1.70
C GLU A 56 0.15 -14.36 2.54
N VAL A 57 -0.30 -13.28 3.17
CA VAL A 57 0.49 -12.35 3.97
C VAL A 57 -0.20 -12.01 5.29
N SER A 58 0.51 -11.34 6.18
CA SER A 58 -0.08 -10.67 7.35
C SER A 58 -0.73 -9.34 6.99
N ASP A 59 -1.49 -8.80 7.93
CA ASP A 59 -2.03 -7.43 7.95
C ASP A 59 -0.94 -6.35 7.81
N VAL A 60 0.26 -6.63 8.32
CA VAL A 60 1.46 -5.81 8.14
C VAL A 60 2.41 -6.49 7.16
N ILE A 61 2.60 -5.89 5.99
CA ILE A 61 3.57 -6.34 4.99
C ILE A 61 4.77 -5.39 5.01
N THR A 62 5.97 -5.96 5.13
CA THR A 62 7.24 -5.22 5.14
C THR A 62 8.20 -5.79 4.10
N ASN A 63 9.28 -5.06 3.84
CA ASN A 63 10.29 -5.41 2.84
C ASN A 63 9.77 -5.37 1.40
N LEU A 64 8.93 -4.38 1.10
CA LEU A 64 8.38 -4.17 -0.23
C LEU A 64 9.24 -3.18 -1.03
N TYR A 65 9.34 -3.44 -2.33
CA TYR A 65 9.95 -2.53 -3.29
C TYR A 65 8.89 -1.60 -3.86
N GLY A 66 9.29 -0.47 -4.44
CA GLY A 66 8.36 0.40 -5.15
C GLY A 66 7.68 -0.34 -6.31
N GLY A 67 6.36 -0.21 -6.40
CA GLY A 67 5.58 -0.93 -7.39
C GLY A 67 4.07 -0.89 -7.14
N ASP A 68 3.33 -1.46 -8.09
CA ASP A 68 1.90 -1.69 -7.97
C ASP A 68 1.64 -3.07 -7.39
N TYR A 69 0.79 -3.14 -6.37
CA TYR A 69 0.38 -4.36 -5.68
C TYR A 69 -1.14 -4.52 -5.71
N GLU A 70 -1.61 -5.76 -5.88
CA GLU A 70 -3.01 -6.11 -5.70
C GLU A 70 -3.20 -6.78 -4.34
N LEU A 71 -3.92 -6.11 -3.45
CA LEU A 71 -4.27 -6.64 -2.13
C LEU A 71 -5.71 -7.14 -2.14
N VAL A 72 -5.92 -8.37 -1.70
CA VAL A 72 -7.24 -8.96 -1.47
C VAL A 72 -7.40 -9.29 0.00
N VAL A 73 -8.43 -8.76 0.63
CA VAL A 73 -8.77 -9.06 2.03
C VAL A 73 -10.07 -9.84 2.05
N THR A 74 -10.09 -10.99 2.72
CA THR A 74 -11.29 -11.82 2.87
C THR A 74 -11.62 -12.05 4.34
N ASP A 75 -12.89 -11.93 4.72
CA ASP A 75 -13.35 -12.20 6.07
C ASP A 75 -13.83 -13.65 6.25
N ASN A 76 -14.14 -14.05 7.49
CA ASN A 76 -14.60 -15.39 7.80
C ASN A 76 -16.02 -15.70 7.29
N ALA A 77 -16.78 -14.68 6.87
CA ALA A 77 -18.06 -14.85 6.20
C ALA A 77 -17.91 -15.13 4.69
N GLY A 78 -16.69 -14.99 4.15
CA GLY A 78 -16.38 -15.20 2.74
C GLY A 78 -16.53 -13.93 1.89
N CYS A 79 -16.67 -12.77 2.52
CA CYS A 79 -16.71 -11.48 1.85
C CYS A 79 -15.28 -11.03 1.54
N SER A 80 -15.01 -10.66 0.28
CA SER A 80 -13.69 -10.21 -0.17
C SER A 80 -13.74 -8.79 -0.72
N ASP A 81 -12.70 -8.01 -0.46
CA ASP A 81 -12.47 -6.70 -1.06
C ASP A 81 -11.08 -6.65 -1.69
N THR A 82 -10.95 -5.92 -2.80
CA THR A 82 -9.71 -5.85 -3.60
C THR A 82 -9.28 -4.40 -3.75
N VAL A 83 -8.04 -4.12 -3.38
CA VAL A 83 -7.44 -2.79 -3.41
C VAL A 83 -6.16 -2.82 -4.22
N ALA A 84 -6.06 -1.92 -5.20
CA ALA A 84 -4.81 -1.64 -5.89
C ALA A 84 -4.00 -0.64 -5.04
N VAL A 85 -2.80 -1.04 -4.65
CA VAL A 85 -1.90 -0.24 -3.82
C VAL A 85 -0.68 0.14 -4.64
N ASN A 86 -0.46 1.43 -4.85
CA ASN A 86 0.76 1.93 -5.47
C ASN A 86 1.77 2.31 -4.36
N LEU A 87 2.80 1.49 -4.19
CA LEU A 87 3.90 1.78 -3.27
C LEU A 87 4.92 2.66 -3.98
N THR A 88 4.97 3.92 -3.58
CA THR A 88 5.87 4.91 -4.20
C THR A 88 7.31 4.63 -3.85
N VAL A 89 8.21 4.83 -4.80
CA VAL A 89 9.65 4.96 -4.51
C VAL A 89 9.86 6.33 -3.88
N GLY A 90 10.46 6.36 -2.70
CA GLY A 90 10.92 7.59 -2.06
C GLY A 90 11.91 8.29 -2.97
N THR A 91 11.68 9.57 -3.21
CA THR A 91 12.72 10.39 -3.82
C THR A 91 13.85 10.50 -2.83
N LYS A 92 15.05 10.07 -3.22
CA LYS A 92 16.24 10.30 -2.42
C LYS A 92 16.48 11.80 -2.33
N ASP A 93 16.09 12.40 -1.21
CA ASP A 93 16.46 13.77 -0.91
C ASP A 93 17.99 13.87 -0.92
N ILE A 94 18.53 14.99 -1.41
CA ILE A 94 19.96 15.26 -1.31
C ILE A 94 20.25 15.69 0.14
N GLU A 95 20.23 14.70 1.03
CA GLU A 95 20.55 14.83 2.43
C GLU A 95 21.93 15.47 2.60
N GLY A 96 22.01 16.55 3.38
CA GLY A 96 23.28 17.22 3.68
C GLY A 96 23.78 18.24 2.64
N LEU A 97 22.96 18.70 1.69
CA LEU A 97 23.35 19.77 0.79
C LEU A 97 23.41 21.14 1.51
N GLN A 98 24.53 21.42 2.18
CA GLN A 98 24.71 22.64 2.98
C GLN A 98 24.82 23.91 2.13
N LYS A 99 25.23 23.79 0.86
CA LYS A 99 25.37 24.91 -0.08
C LYS A 99 25.51 24.41 -1.51
N PHE A 100 24.65 24.90 -2.39
CA PHE A 100 24.85 24.84 -3.84
C PHE A 100 25.05 26.26 -4.35
N ALA A 101 26.29 26.65 -4.65
CA ALA A 101 26.63 28.01 -5.06
C ALA A 101 27.47 28.02 -6.33
N ILE A 102 26.95 28.65 -7.38
CA ILE A 102 27.65 28.86 -8.65
C ILE A 102 28.18 30.31 -8.65
N LEU A 103 29.05 30.64 -7.69
CA LEU A 103 29.49 32.02 -7.47
C LEU A 103 31.02 32.17 -7.48
N PRO A 104 31.55 33.23 -8.11
CA PRO A 104 30.87 34.12 -9.06
C PRO A 104 30.87 33.45 -10.44
N ASN A 105 29.68 33.14 -10.97
CA ASN A 105 29.58 32.58 -12.31
C ASN A 105 29.71 33.69 -13.37
N PRO A 106 30.75 33.71 -14.22
CA PRO A 106 30.94 34.73 -15.25
C PRO A 106 30.10 34.49 -16.52
N ALA A 107 29.21 33.50 -16.51
CA ALA A 107 28.38 33.16 -17.66
C ALA A 107 27.55 34.36 -18.11
N ARG A 108 27.77 34.79 -19.36
CA ARG A 108 27.13 35.99 -19.92
C ARG A 108 25.70 35.75 -20.45
N SER A 109 25.27 34.50 -20.60
CA SER A 109 23.92 34.19 -21.13
C SER A 109 23.36 32.82 -20.76
N ARG A 110 24.18 31.81 -20.44
CA ARG A 110 23.70 30.47 -20.03
C ARG A 110 24.69 29.79 -19.10
N ALA A 111 24.17 29.29 -17.98
CA ALA A 111 24.83 28.31 -17.13
C ALA A 111 23.95 27.07 -17.12
N VAL A 112 24.53 25.89 -17.33
CA VAL A 112 23.81 24.62 -17.27
C VAL A 112 24.37 23.82 -16.12
N VAL A 113 23.48 23.28 -15.29
CA VAL A 113 23.80 22.31 -14.26
C VAL A 113 22.96 21.10 -14.57
N ASP A 114 23.61 20.05 -15.06
CA ASP A 114 22.98 18.75 -15.24
C ASP A 114 23.22 17.94 -13.96
N VAL A 115 22.15 17.58 -13.29
CA VAL A 115 22.19 16.67 -12.14
C VAL A 115 21.58 15.36 -12.60
N THR A 116 22.41 14.32 -12.60
CA THR A 116 21.99 12.94 -12.88
C THR A 116 22.03 12.15 -11.59
N PHE A 117 20.98 11.40 -11.35
CA PHE A 117 20.93 10.37 -10.31
C PHE A 117 21.18 9.02 -10.99
N ASP A 118 21.77 8.07 -10.27
CA ASP A 118 21.96 6.69 -10.73
C ASP A 118 20.62 5.95 -10.77
#